data_AF-A0A1G7J3Q8-F1
#
_entry.id   AF-A0A1G7J3Q8-F1
#
_cell.length_a   1.000
_cell.length_b   1.000
_cell.length_c   1.000
_cell.angle_alpha   90.00
_cell.angle_beta   90.00
_cell.angle_gamma   90.00
#
_symmetry.space_group_name_H-M   'P 1'
#
loop_
_entity.id
_entity.type
_entity.pdbx_description
1 polymer ?
#
loop_
_entity_poly.entity_id
_entity_poly.type
_entity_poly.pdbx_seq_one_letter_code
_entity_poly.pdbx_strand_id
1 'polypeptide(L)' 'MENNIITISELKNLKFEYIKNEYVIALVDNQGFEILKEYGISIVDAINDLHQNLI' A
#
# COMPACT_ATOMS: atom_id res chain seq x y z
N MET A 1 -12.56 10.62 21.58
CA MET A 1 -11.91 9.67 20.66
C MET A 1 -10.94 10.48 19.83
N GLU A 2 -9.65 10.17 19.86
CA GLU A 2 -8.68 10.80 18.96
C GLU A 2 -8.90 10.26 17.54
N ASN A 3 -9.15 11.15 16.59
CA ASN A 3 -9.16 10.80 15.18
C ASN A 3 -7.71 10.80 14.70
N ASN A 4 -7.13 9.62 14.52
CA ASN A 4 -5.83 9.49 13.89
C ASN A 4 -6.00 9.67 12.37
N ILE A 5 -5.68 10.87 11.88
CA ILE A 5 -5.66 11.16 10.45
C ILE A 5 -4.27 10.78 9.95
N ILE A 6 -4.21 9.78 9.08
CA ILE A 6 -2.98 9.39 8.38
C ILE A 6 -3.07 9.92 6.95
N THR A 7 -2.02 10.61 6.51
CA THR A 7 -1.90 11.03 5.11
C THR A 7 -1.07 10.00 4.36
N ILE A 8 -1.47 9.63 3.14
CA ILE A 8 -0.76 8.63 2.32
C ILE A 8 0.73 8.97 2.15
N SER A 9 1.09 10.25 2.08
CA SER A 9 2.48 10.72 1.99
C SER A 9 3.36 10.34 3.19
N GLU A 10 2.77 10.01 4.34
CA GLU A 10 3.49 9.58 5.54
C GLU A 10 3.91 8.09 5.46
N LEU A 11 3.33 7.34 4.52
CA LEU A 11 3.60 5.92 4.28
C LEU A 11 4.76 5.74 3.31
N LYS A 12 5.94 6.24 3.67
CA LYS A 12 7.15 6.30 2.80
C LYS A 12 7.65 4.95 2.25
N ASN A 13 7.28 3.84 2.89
CA ASN A 13 7.67 2.49 2.47
C ASN A 13 6.58 1.81 1.62
N LEU A 14 5.51 2.53 1.27
CA LEU A 14 4.45 2.04 0.40
C LEU A 14 4.37 2.92 -0.83
N LYS A 15 4.34 2.27 -1.99
CA LYS A 15 4.10 2.90 -3.29
C LYS A 15 2.66 2.65 -3.68
N PHE A 16 1.96 3.71 -4.07
CA PHE A 16 0.54 3.70 -4.43
C PHE A 16 0.41 4.01 -5.92
N GLU A 17 -0.24 3.12 -6.66
CA GLU A 17 -0.52 3.29 -8.09
C GLU A 17 -2.00 2.98 -8.36
N TYR A 18 -2.55 3.53 -9.44
CA TYR A 18 -3.86 3.16 -9.96
C TYR A 18 -3.71 2.74 -11.41
N ILE A 19 -3.88 1.45 -11.68
CA ILE A 19 -3.58 0.83 -12.97
C ILE A 19 -4.77 -0.04 -13.38
N LYS A 20 -5.24 0.09 -14.63
CA LYS A 20 -6.32 -0.74 -15.20
C LYS A 20 -7.57 -0.84 -14.31
N ASN A 21 -7.92 0.25 -13.64
CA ASN A 21 -9.07 0.34 -12.75
C ASN A 21 -8.93 -0.43 -11.42
N GLU A 22 -7.70 -0.67 -10.98
CA GLU A 22 -7.36 -1.31 -9.72
C GLU A 22 -6.37 -0.43 -8.93
N TYR A 23 -6.50 -0.43 -7.60
CA TYR A 23 -5.50 0.14 -6.71
C TYR A 23 -4.38 -0.85 -6.51
N VAL A 24 -3.16 -0.36 -6.60
CA VAL A 24 -1.97 -1.19 -6.58
C VAL A 24 -1.02 -0.64 -5.54
N ILE A 25 -0.71 -1.47 -4.55
CA ILE A 25 0.13 -1.10 -3.42
C ILE A 25 1.37 -1.97 -3.42
N ALA A 26 2.54 -1.36 -3.43
CA ALA A 26 3.80 -2.08 -3.30
C ALA A 26 4.55 -1.69 -2.03
N LEU A 27 5.02 -2.69 -1.29
CA LEU A 27 6.02 -2.50 -0.24
C LEU A 27 7.36 -2.22 -0.91
N VAL A 28 8.00 -1.12 -0.55
CA VAL A 28 9.31 -0.75 -1.05
C VAL A 28 10.36 -0.73 0.06
N ASP A 29 11.58 -1.10 -0.29
CA ASP A 29 12.74 -0.95 0.60
C ASP A 29 13.20 0.52 0.72
N ASN A 30 14.26 0.74 1.48
CA ASN A 30 14.87 2.07 1.67
C ASN A 30 15.56 2.63 0.40
N GLN A 31 15.71 1.83 -0.65
CA GLN A 31 16.24 2.22 -1.95
C GLN A 31 15.12 2.40 -3.01
N GLY A 32 13.86 2.10 -2.65
CA GLY A 32 12.70 2.20 -3.52
C GLY A 32 12.43 0.95 -4.36
N PHE A 33 13.10 -0.18 -4.10
CA PHE A 33 12.82 -1.43 -4.80
C PHE A 33 11.56 -2.08 -4.26
N GLU A 34 10.68 -2.54 -5.17
CA GLU A 34 9.43 -3.23 -4.83
C GLU A 34 9.76 -4.64 -4.30
N ILE A 35 9.40 -4.88 -3.04
CA ILE A 35 9.57 -6.17 -2.35
C ILE A 35 8.34 -7.06 -2.62
N LEU A 36 7.15 -6.49 -2.45
CA LEU A 36 5.86 -7.18 -2.59
C LEU A 36 4.86 -6.19 -3.16
N LYS A 37 3.92 -6.67 -3.98
CA LYS A 37 2.94 -5.83 -4.67
C LYS A 37 1.60 -6.53 -4.72
N GLU A 38 0.56 -5.83 -4.27
CA GLU A 38 -0.81 -6.32 -4.24
C GLU A 38 -1.78 -5.37 -4.93
N TYR A 39 -2.93 -5.94 -5.30
CA TYR A 39 -3.98 -5.32 -6.07
C TYR A 39 -5.27 -5.35 -5.27
N GLY A 40 -6.07 -4.29 -5.35
CA GLY A 40 -7.33 -4.22 -4.63
C GLY A 40 -8.31 -3.26 -5.29
N ILE A 41 -9.59 -3.47 -5.00
CA ILE A 41 -10.67 -2.56 -5.43
C ILE A 41 -10.65 -1.24 -4.65
N SER A 42 -9.95 -1.20 -3.51
CA SER A 42 -9.63 -0.01 -2.74
C SER A 42 -8.19 -0.06 -2.22
N ILE A 43 -7.66 1.09 -1.81
CA ILE A 43 -6.35 1.19 -1.14
C ILE A 43 -6.31 0.31 0.12
N VAL A 44 -7.41 0.28 0.88
CA VAL A 44 -7.50 -0.49 2.13
C VAL A 44 -7.42 -1.98 1.86
N ASP A 45 -8.11 -2.46 0.83
CA ASP A 45 -8.09 -3.88 0.47
C ASP A 45 -6.69 -4.30 0.04
N ALA A 46 -6.06 -3.52 -0.84
CA ALA A 46 -4.70 -3.81 -1.30
C ALA A 46 -3.67 -3.77 -0.16
N ILE A 47 -3.82 -2.90 0.85
CA ILE A 47 -2.95 -2.89 2.05
C ILE A 47 -3.17 -4.13 2.91
N ASN A 48 -4.43 -4.54 3.11
CA ASN A 48 -4.74 -5.73 3.90
C ASN A 48 -4.21 -7.00 3.22
N ASP A 49 -4.36 -7.11 1.91
CA ASP A 49 -3.82 -8.22 1.12
C ASP A 49 -2.29 -8.23 1.16
N LEU A 50 -1.65 -7.05 1.07
CA LEU A 50 -0.20 -6.91 1.23
C LEU A 50 0.28 -7.39 2.60
N HIS A 51 -0.50 -7.15 3.65
CA HIS A 51 -0.20 -7.64 4.98
C HIS A 51 -0.36 -9.17 5.10
N GLN A 52 -1.44 -9.73 4.54
CA GLN A 52 -1.66 -11.18 4.54
C GLN A 52 -0.57 -11.93 3.79
N ASN A 53 -0.10 -11.41 2.65
CA ASN A 53 0.92 -12.07 1.84
C ASN A 53 2.36 -11.90 2.37
N LEU A 54 2.55 -11.07 3.40
CA LEU A 54 3.84 -10.90 4.08
C LEU A 54 4.07 -11.95 5.19
N ILE A 55 3.00 -12.53 5.76
CA ILE A 55 3.03 -13.42 6.94
C ILE A 55 2.68 -14.85 6.52
#